data_AF-A0A4Y2IK23-F1
#
_entry.id   AF-A0A4Y2IK23-F1
#
_cell.length_a   1.000
_cell.length_b   1.000
_cell.length_c   1.000
_cell.angle_alpha   90.00
_cell.angle_beta   90.00
_cell.angle_gamma   90.00
#
_symmetry.space_group_name_H-M   'P 1'
#
loop_
_entity.id
_entity.type
_entity.pdbx_description
1 polymer ?
#
loop_
_entity_poly.entity_id
_entity_poly.type
_entity_poly.pdbx_seq_one_letter_code
_entity_poly.pdbx_strand_id
1 'polypeptide(L)'
;MSYQDWVKSKIMRDDRRCAKIADLFFSALKLRNSKLSSSISFCLRKSKSKKKLNAQDALNEANLKELEMHDSGFRAFTAGRGAPAFWELEEKEFFAMLNQIGPHTFFLPMSPAEMRWLESIVILKKVVDGEIIAEENANSISYSERVSLVK
;
A
#
# COMPACT_ATOMS: atom_id res chain seq x y z
N MET A 1 26.76 7.25 -2.97
CA MET A 1 25.70 6.51 -3.69
C MET A 1 25.16 5.44 -2.74
N SER A 2 23.86 5.44 -2.43
CA SER A 2 23.29 4.45 -1.49
C SER A 2 23.21 3.06 -2.15
N TYR A 3 23.20 1.99 -1.35
CA TYR A 3 22.95 0.64 -1.87
C TYR A 3 21.63 0.58 -2.64
N GLN A 4 20.61 1.32 -2.20
CA GLN A 4 19.33 1.42 -2.91
C GLN A 4 19.49 2.04 -4.30
N ASP A 5 20.30 3.09 -4.45
CA ASP A 5 20.51 3.77 -5.72
C ASP A 5 21.28 2.87 -6.69
N TRP A 6 22.24 2.10 -6.17
CA TRP A 6 22.95 1.09 -6.94
C TRP A 6 22.02 -0.03 -7.42
N VAL A 7 21.12 -0.54 -6.57
CA VAL A 7 20.12 -1.55 -6.96
C VAL A 7 19.17 -0.99 -8.01
N LYS A 8 18.65 0.23 -7.83
CA LYS A 8 17.82 0.90 -8.84
C LYS A 8 18.54 1.03 -10.18
N SER A 9 19.79 1.48 -10.16
CA SER A 9 20.63 1.59 -11.36
C SER A 9 20.82 0.24 -12.04
N LYS A 10 21.04 -0.84 -11.27
CA LYS A 10 21.17 -2.20 -11.79
C LYS A 10 19.88 -2.69 -12.43
N ILE A 11 18.71 -2.41 -11.83
CA ILE A 11 17.39 -2.79 -12.36
C ILE A 11 17.06 -2.04 -13.65
N MET A 12 17.44 -0.76 -13.75
CA MET A 12 17.17 0.07 -14.93
C MET A 12 18.08 -0.24 -16.13
N ARG A 13 19.12 -1.06 -15.95
CA ARG A 13 20.06 -1.43 -17.02
C ARG A 13 19.57 -2.69 -17.74
N ASP A 14 19.58 -2.64 -19.06
CA ASP A 14 19.22 -3.77 -19.95
C ASP A 14 20.34 -4.82 -20.10
N ASP A 15 21.50 -4.61 -19.46
CA ASP A 15 22.60 -5.57 -19.52
C ASP A 15 22.22 -6.91 -18.86
N ARG A 16 22.40 -8.02 -19.58
CA ARG A 16 22.18 -9.40 -19.12
C ARG A 16 22.98 -9.74 -17.86
N ARG A 17 24.08 -9.04 -17.58
CA ARG A 17 24.84 -9.16 -16.31
C ARG A 17 24.08 -8.59 -15.11
N CYS A 18 23.22 -7.61 -15.35
CA CYS A 18 22.41 -6.92 -14.35
C CYS A 18 21.04 -7.59 -14.13
N ALA A 19 20.48 -8.21 -15.17
CA ALA A 19 19.15 -8.84 -15.18
C ALA A 19 19.13 -10.32 -14.73
N LYS A 20 20.04 -10.75 -13.86
CA LYS A 20 19.97 -12.09 -13.27
C LYS A 20 18.86 -12.14 -12.22
N ILE A 21 17.90 -13.04 -12.41
CA ILE A 21 16.72 -13.19 -11.54
C ILE A 21 17.13 -13.42 -10.07
N ALA A 22 18.10 -14.30 -9.81
CA ALA A 22 18.57 -14.57 -8.46
C ALA A 22 19.20 -13.32 -7.78
N ASP A 23 20.02 -12.57 -8.52
CA ASP A 23 20.62 -11.32 -8.02
C ASP A 23 19.55 -10.28 -7.70
N LEU A 24 18.51 -10.18 -8.52
CA LEU A 24 17.41 -9.25 -8.34
C LEU A 24 16.69 -9.54 -7.02
N PHE A 25 16.23 -10.78 -6.82
CA PHE A 25 15.54 -11.17 -5.59
C PHE A 25 16.43 -11.05 -4.36
N PHE A 26 17.71 -11.44 -4.47
CA PHE A 26 18.67 -11.28 -3.38
C PHE A 26 18.85 -9.80 -3.01
N SER A 27 19.01 -8.92 -4.00
CA SER A 27 19.18 -7.48 -3.77
C SER A 27 17.93 -6.84 -3.13
N ALA A 28 16.74 -7.24 -3.57
CA ALA A 28 15.47 -6.79 -2.99
C ALA A 28 15.32 -7.26 -1.54
N LEU A 29 15.62 -8.54 -1.27
CA LEU A 29 15.59 -9.12 0.08
C LEU A 29 16.57 -8.43 1.03
N LYS A 30 17.80 -8.20 0.56
CA LYS A 30 18.83 -7.48 1.30
C LYS A 30 18.41 -6.05 1.63
N LEU A 31 17.83 -5.33 0.67
CA LEU A 31 17.33 -3.97 0.88
C LEU A 31 16.18 -3.95 1.90
N ARG A 32 15.24 -4.89 1.80
CA ARG A 32 14.14 -5.06 2.77
C ARG A 32 14.67 -5.31 4.18
N ASN A 33 15.57 -6.26 4.34
CA ASN A 33 16.14 -6.61 5.65
C ASN A 33 16.95 -5.46 6.26
N SER A 34 17.71 -4.73 5.43
CA SER A 34 18.46 -3.55 5.89
C SER A 34 17.55 -2.44 6.42
N LYS A 35 16.43 -2.15 5.72
CA LYS A 35 15.42 -1.18 6.17
C LYS A 35 14.74 -1.64 7.47
N LEU A 36 14.34 -2.91 7.54
CA LEU A 36 13.70 -3.47 8.72
C LEU A 36 14.65 -3.44 9.93
N SER A 37 15.90 -3.89 9.78
CA SER A 37 16.91 -3.85 10.83
C SER A 37 17.17 -2.43 11.34
N SER A 38 17.19 -1.45 10.44
CA SER A 38 17.34 -0.03 10.79
C SER A 38 16.14 0.49 11.58
N SER A 39 14.93 0.13 11.17
CA SER A 39 13.68 0.48 11.86
C SER A 39 13.61 -0.13 13.26
N ILE A 40 13.92 -1.42 13.39
CA ILE A 40 14.01 -2.12 14.68
C ILE A 40 15.05 -1.44 15.57
N SER A 41 16.25 -1.18 15.06
CA SER A 41 17.31 -0.51 15.81
C SER A 41 16.89 0.88 16.29
N PHE A 42 16.14 1.62 15.47
CA PHE A 42 15.58 2.91 15.83
C PHE A 42 14.53 2.78 16.95
N CYS A 43 13.58 1.84 16.83
CA CYS A 43 12.59 1.56 17.85
C CYS A 43 13.23 1.11 19.17
N LEU A 44 14.26 0.26 19.13
CA LEU A 44 15.02 -0.16 20.31
C LEU A 44 15.74 1.02 20.98
N ARG A 45 16.34 1.93 20.19
CA ARG A 45 16.94 3.15 20.74
C ARG A 45 15.91 4.07 21.39
N LYS A 46 14.69 4.15 20.81
CA LYS A 46 13.60 4.96 21.35
C LYS A 46 12.96 4.34 22.60
N SER A 47 12.87 3.01 22.64
CA SER A 47 12.28 2.23 23.73
C SER A 47 13.14 2.21 25.00
N LYS A 48 14.45 2.49 24.90
CA LYS A 48 15.27 2.77 26.09
C LYS A 48 14.71 3.99 26.82
N SER A 49 13.92 3.74 27.86
CA SER A 49 13.30 4.77 28.69
C SER A 49 14.35 5.76 29.19
N LYS A 50 14.17 7.04 28.87
CA LYS A 50 15.02 8.13 29.38
C LYS A 50 14.67 8.53 30.81
N LYS A 51 13.58 8.01 31.38
CA LYS A 51 13.24 8.20 32.79
C LYS A 51 14.05 7.21 33.63
N LYS A 52 14.80 7.72 34.61
CA LYS A 52 15.22 6.91 35.76
C LYS A 52 13.94 6.53 36.49
N LEU A 53 13.41 5.35 36.21
CA LEU A 53 12.26 4.82 36.94
C LEU A 53 12.72 4.55 38.37
N ASN A 54 12.06 5.17 39.35
CA ASN A 54 12.25 4.80 40.74
C ASN A 54 11.48 3.50 41.03
N ALA A 55 11.90 2.74 42.03
CA ALA A 55 11.21 1.50 42.43
C ALA A 55 9.71 1.73 42.72
N GLN A 56 9.35 2.94 43.16
CA GLN A 56 7.97 3.34 43.42
C GLN A 56 7.14 3.57 42.15
N ASP A 57 7.77 3.97 41.04
CA ASP A 57 7.08 4.13 39.74
C ASP A 57 6.78 2.78 39.09
N ALA A 58 7.60 1.76 39.38
CA ALA A 58 7.44 0.40 38.85
C ALA A 58 6.35 -0.40 39.58
N LEU A 59 5.98 -0.01 40.81
CA LEU A 59 4.86 -0.61 41.56
C LEU A 59 3.50 -0.07 41.10
N ASN A 60 3.50 1.00 40.30
CA ASN A 60 2.27 1.63 39.84
C ASN A 60 1.83 0.99 38.52
N GLU A 61 0.76 0.18 38.55
CA GLU A 61 0.26 -0.56 37.38
C GLU A 61 -0.09 0.36 36.19
N ALA A 62 -0.46 1.62 36.45
CA ALA A 62 -0.73 2.60 35.41
C ALA A 62 0.52 2.95 34.58
N ASN A 63 1.67 3.12 35.24
CA ASN A 63 2.95 3.42 34.58
C ASN A 63 3.49 2.19 33.83
N LEU A 64 3.24 0.99 34.36
CA LEU A 64 3.60 -0.26 33.69
C LEU A 64 2.81 -0.45 32.40
N LYS A 65 1.49 -0.20 32.42
CA LYS A 65 0.65 -0.24 31.22
C LYS A 65 1.08 0.81 30.18
N GLU A 66 1.46 2.01 30.60
CA GLU A 66 1.96 3.04 29.68
C GLU A 66 3.29 2.65 29.01
N LEU A 67 4.15 1.91 29.72
CA LEU A 67 5.40 1.36 29.18
C LEU A 67 5.14 0.17 28.25
N GLU A 68 4.18 -0.68 28.59
CA GLU A 68 3.76 -1.87 27.84
C GLU A 68 2.97 -1.50 26.56
N MET A 69 2.19 -0.41 26.60
CA MET A 69 1.44 0.14 25.46
C MET A 69 2.30 0.92 24.46
N HIS A 70 3.62 0.98 24.64
CA HIS A 70 4.48 1.66 23.68
C HIS A 70 4.63 0.80 22.42
N ASP A 71 3.66 0.93 21.50
CA ASP A 71 3.50 0.26 20.19
C ASP A 71 4.69 0.42 19.20
N SER A 72 5.79 0.98 19.69
CA SER A 72 7.09 1.04 19.01
C SER A 72 7.57 -0.29 18.43
N GLY A 73 7.26 -1.42 19.08
CA GLY A 73 7.60 -2.75 18.55
C GLY A 73 6.84 -3.08 17.28
N PHE A 74 5.52 -2.88 17.28
CA PHE A 74 4.67 -3.07 16.11
C PHE A 74 5.01 -2.09 14.99
N ARG A 75 5.18 -0.80 15.35
CA ARG A 75 5.59 0.25 14.40
C ARG A 75 6.95 -0.01 13.75
N ALA A 76 7.83 -0.82 14.34
CA ALA A 76 9.09 -1.19 13.71
C ALA A 76 8.88 -1.87 12.34
N PHE A 77 7.75 -2.55 12.16
CA PHE A 77 7.42 -3.28 10.93
C PHE A 77 6.75 -2.42 9.86
N THR A 78 6.46 -1.14 10.11
CA THR A 78 5.93 -0.19 9.11
C THR A 78 6.78 -0.12 7.84
N ALA A 79 8.10 -0.37 7.93
CA ALA A 79 8.99 -0.37 6.77
C ALA A 79 8.76 -1.56 5.80
N GLY A 80 8.05 -2.61 6.23
CA GLY A 80 7.76 -3.79 5.44
C GLY A 80 6.42 -3.69 4.73
N ARG A 81 6.43 -3.57 3.40
CA ARG A 81 5.19 -3.68 2.61
C ARG A 81 4.58 -5.08 2.81
N GLY A 82 3.33 -5.13 3.23
CA GLY A 82 2.62 -6.36 3.60
C GLY A 82 2.60 -6.68 5.09
N ALA A 83 3.31 -5.92 5.93
CA ALA A 83 3.16 -6.03 7.39
C ALA A 83 1.82 -5.39 7.82
N PRO A 84 1.14 -5.92 8.86
CA PRO A 84 -0.06 -5.29 9.40
C PRO A 84 0.15 -3.82 9.80
N ALA A 85 1.32 -3.52 10.39
CA ALA A 85 1.69 -2.15 10.77
C ALA A 85 1.83 -1.18 9.59
N PHE A 86 2.18 -1.69 8.40
CA PHE A 86 2.22 -0.88 7.18
C PHE A 86 0.80 -0.54 6.71
N TRP A 87 -0.10 -1.53 6.69
CA TRP A 87 -1.49 -1.31 6.27
C TRP A 87 -2.27 -0.38 7.19
N GLU A 88 -2.07 -0.48 8.50
CA GLU A 88 -2.70 0.44 9.45
C GLU A 88 -2.23 1.89 9.24
N LEU A 89 -0.96 2.10 8.87
CA LEU A 89 -0.45 3.43 8.55
C LEU A 89 -1.08 3.99 7.28
N GLU A 90 -1.08 3.20 6.20
CA GLU A 90 -1.67 3.59 4.91
C GLU A 90 -3.18 3.87 5.02
N GLU A 91 -3.91 3.07 5.82
CA GLU A 91 -5.34 3.29 6.09
C GLU A 91 -5.56 4.64 6.80
N LYS A 92 -4.75 4.95 7.81
CA LYS A 92 -4.82 6.24 8.51
C LYS A 92 -4.47 7.42 7.59
N GLU A 93 -3.46 7.26 6.74
CA GLU A 93 -3.09 8.28 5.76
C GLU A 93 -4.19 8.49 4.73
N PHE A 94 -4.85 7.42 4.28
CA PHE A 94 -6.01 7.49 3.40
C PHE A 94 -7.18 8.25 4.03
N PHE A 95 -7.55 7.93 5.27
CA PHE A 95 -8.59 8.69 5.98
C PHE A 95 -8.19 10.15 6.22
N ALA A 96 -6.91 10.42 6.50
CA ALA A 96 -6.43 11.78 6.64
C ALA A 96 -6.55 12.56 5.31
N MET A 97 -6.19 11.94 4.18
CA MET A 97 -6.36 12.52 2.85
C MET A 97 -7.84 12.79 2.53
N LEU A 98 -8.73 11.84 2.83
CA LEU A 98 -10.17 12.02 2.64
C LEU A 98 -10.72 13.22 3.42
N ASN A 99 -10.25 13.41 4.65
CA ASN A 99 -10.69 14.54 5.49
C ASN A 99 -10.10 15.89 5.04
N GLN A 100 -8.87 15.91 4.51
CA GLN A 100 -8.17 17.15 4.15
C GLN A 100 -8.44 17.61 2.71
N ILE A 101 -8.37 16.68 1.76
CA ILE A 101 -8.50 16.95 0.32
C ILE A 101 -9.94 16.74 -0.13
N GLY A 102 -10.69 15.91 0.60
CA GLY A 102 -12.02 15.46 0.20
C GLY A 102 -11.98 14.10 -0.51
N PRO A 103 -13.12 13.61 -0.99
CA PRO A 103 -13.18 12.35 -1.75
C PRO A 103 -12.26 12.45 -2.95
N HIS A 104 -11.40 11.44 -3.17
CA HIS A 104 -10.56 11.44 -4.35
C HIS A 104 -11.47 11.41 -5.59
N THR A 105 -11.12 12.15 -6.63
CA THR A 105 -11.71 11.92 -7.96
C THR A 105 -10.89 10.80 -8.60
N PHE A 106 -11.46 9.60 -8.72
CA PHE A 106 -10.81 8.57 -9.53
C PHE A 106 -10.85 9.03 -10.99
N PHE A 107 -9.68 9.39 -11.54
CA PHE A 107 -9.53 9.50 -12.98
C PHE A 107 -9.27 8.08 -13.50
N LEU A 108 -10.33 7.39 -13.91
CA LEU A 108 -10.21 6.11 -14.57
C LEU A 108 -10.11 6.40 -16.08
N PRO A 109 -8.92 6.30 -16.70
CA PRO A 109 -8.80 6.49 -18.14
C PRO A 109 -9.48 5.30 -18.83
N MET A 110 -10.77 5.47 -19.11
CA MET A 110 -11.54 4.44 -19.76
C MET A 110 -11.04 4.29 -21.21
N SER A 111 -10.42 3.15 -21.51
CA SER A 111 -9.89 2.84 -22.85
C SER A 111 -10.95 2.12 -23.67
N PRO A 112 -10.93 2.20 -25.02
CA PRO A 112 -11.83 1.40 -25.86
C PRO A 112 -11.81 -0.11 -25.58
N ALA A 113 -10.76 -0.61 -24.91
CA ALA A 113 -10.65 -2.01 -24.48
C ALA A 113 -11.70 -2.42 -23.43
N GLU A 114 -12.25 -1.50 -22.64
CA GLU A 114 -13.24 -1.80 -21.59
C GLU A 114 -14.62 -2.15 -22.15
N MET A 115 -14.89 -1.82 -23.42
CA MET A 115 -16.08 -2.31 -24.16
C MET A 115 -16.08 -3.84 -24.34
N ARG A 116 -15.00 -4.52 -23.95
CA ARG A 116 -14.91 -6.00 -23.91
C ARG A 116 -15.37 -6.59 -22.59
N TRP A 117 -15.39 -5.82 -21.50
CA TRP A 117 -15.79 -6.30 -20.18
C TRP A 117 -17.31 -6.16 -20.03
N LEU A 118 -18.01 -7.29 -20.03
CA LEU A 118 -19.47 -7.33 -20.01
C LEU A 118 -20.03 -6.72 -18.72
N GLU A 119 -19.34 -6.96 -17.60
CA GLU A 119 -19.63 -6.40 -16.28
C GLU A 119 -19.60 -4.88 -16.30
N SER A 120 -18.65 -4.30 -17.04
CA SER A 120 -18.53 -2.85 -17.20
C SER A 120 -19.72 -2.29 -18.00
N ILE A 121 -20.12 -2.98 -19.07
CA ILE A 121 -21.30 -2.57 -19.88
C ILE A 121 -22.58 -2.62 -19.04
N VAL A 122 -22.78 -3.67 -18.24
CA VAL A 122 -23.93 -3.81 -17.33
C VAL A 122 -23.98 -2.64 -16.34
N ILE A 123 -22.84 -2.30 -15.74
CA ILE A 123 -22.75 -1.17 -14.81
C ILE A 123 -23.04 0.15 -15.53
N LEU A 124 -22.46 0.37 -16.71
CA LEU A 124 -22.66 1.60 -17.49
C LEU A 124 -24.12 1.74 -17.93
N LYS A 125 -24.77 0.67 -18.38
CA LYS A 125 -26.21 0.69 -18.73
C LYS A 125 -27.09 1.05 -17.54
N LYS A 126 -26.74 0.56 -16.35
CA LYS A 126 -27.43 0.90 -15.10
C LYS A 126 -27.21 2.36 -14.71
N VAL A 127 -26.00 2.89 -14.89
CA VAL A 127 -25.64 4.25 -14.45
C VAL A 127 -26.13 5.32 -15.44
N VAL A 128 -25.98 5.09 -16.73
CA VAL A 128 -26.31 6.05 -17.81
C VAL A 128 -27.79 5.99 -18.17
N ASP A 129 -28.33 4.79 -18.40
CA ASP A 129 -29.69 4.60 -18.89
C ASP A 129 -30.67 4.11 -17.82
N GLY A 130 -30.19 3.72 -16.63
CA GLY A 130 -31.04 3.23 -15.53
C GLY A 130 -31.52 1.78 -15.69
N GLU A 131 -31.05 1.05 -16.71
CA GLU A 131 -31.51 -0.31 -17.02
C GLU A 131 -30.62 -1.38 -16.39
N ILE A 132 -31.23 -2.38 -15.76
CA ILE A 132 -30.50 -3.53 -15.18
C ILE A 132 -30.51 -4.67 -16.19
N ILE A 133 -29.34 -4.97 -16.73
CA ILE A 133 -29.14 -5.96 -17.78
C ILE A 133 -28.29 -7.12 -17.21
N ALA A 134 -28.54 -8.36 -17.65
CA ALA A 134 -27.68 -9.51 -17.35
C ALA A 134 -26.49 -9.59 -18.34
N GLU A 135 -25.39 -10.23 -17.95
CA GLU A 135 -24.18 -10.31 -18.78
C GLU A 135 -24.41 -10.95 -20.17
N GLU A 136 -25.34 -11.90 -20.27
CA GLU A 136 -25.73 -12.53 -21.54
C GLU A 136 -26.31 -11.51 -22.53
N ASN A 137 -27.13 -10.60 -22.04
CA ASN A 137 -27.74 -9.53 -22.83
C ASN A 137 -26.72 -8.42 -23.14
N ALA A 138 -25.71 -8.21 -22.28
CA ALA A 138 -24.64 -7.25 -22.56
C ALA A 138 -23.79 -7.68 -23.77
N ASN A 139 -23.68 -8.98 -24.03
CA ASN A 139 -22.91 -9.49 -25.17
C ASN A 139 -23.63 -9.27 -26.52
N SER A 140 -24.96 -9.17 -26.53
CA SER A 140 -25.75 -8.92 -27.75
C SER A 140 -25.86 -7.44 -28.12
N ILE A 141 -25.44 -6.52 -27.25
CA ILE A 141 -25.46 -5.07 -27.50
C ILE A 141 -24.56 -4.70 -28.68
N SER A 142 -25.09 -3.89 -29.59
CA SER A 142 -24.38 -3.40 -30.78
C SER A 142 -23.16 -2.54 -30.44
N TYR A 143 -22.13 -2.55 -31.29
CA TYR A 143 -20.91 -1.79 -31.05
C TYR A 143 -21.18 -0.27 -30.89
N SER A 144 -22.07 0.30 -31.70
CA SER A 144 -22.44 1.71 -31.63
C SER A 144 -23.03 2.10 -30.28
N GLU A 145 -23.85 1.23 -29.70
CA GLU A 145 -24.48 1.47 -28.40
C GLU A 145 -23.47 1.33 -27.25
N ARG A 146 -22.50 0.42 -27.37
CA ARG A 146 -21.38 0.34 -26.40
C ARG A 146 -20.53 1.60 -26.40
N VAL A 147 -20.30 2.21 -27.57
CA VAL A 147 -19.54 3.46 -27.68
C VAL A 147 -20.28 4.63 -27.03
N SER A 148 -21.60 4.70 -27.12
CA SER A 148 -22.38 5.76 -26.45
C SER A 148 -22.35 5.65 -24.93
N LEU A 149 -22.26 4.44 -24.37
CA LEU A 149 -22.25 4.20 -22.92
C LEU A 149 -20.96 4.64 -22.22
N VAL A 150 -19.85 4.72 -22.97
CA VAL A 150 -18.51 5.05 -22.43
C VAL A 150 -18.22 6.56 -22.49
N LYS A 151 -19.06 7.34 -23.18
CA LYS A 151 -18.79 8.74 -23.54
C LYS A 151 -19.07 9.73 -22.41
#